data_AF-A0A229Y7F0-F1
#
_entry.id   AF-A0A229Y7F0-F1
#
_cell.length_a   1.000
_cell.length_b   1.000
_cell.length_c   1.000
_cell.angle_alpha   90.00
_cell.angle_beta   90.00
_cell.angle_gamma   90.00
#
_symmetry.space_group_name_H-M   'P 1'
#
loop_
_entity.id
_entity.type
_entity.pdbx_description
1 polymer ?
#
loop_
_entity_poly.entity_id
_entity_poly.type
_entity_poly.pdbx_seq_one_letter_code
_entity_poly.pdbx_strand_id
1 'polypeptide(L)'
;MADKLKGALHEEADNFKAVAHGIAVSGAYLYPVKGILFFSYHKDLWRPFISRAVQTIGLGLGVTTAMFFFTYVPQAAIMTFTSGPLAPISAALLVLSESSTITNLLARSFVLADALTDTFDGTLVARGHTELVAKGRQIKASGGGAVSRLGRLLNRPLERMRPSALGKKTGPVAHLRYFQLKGWDERKREEWVKKNQGGYTGFGMAAFLFEMIPFASLMFSFTNAVGAALWATDMEKAMQ
;
A
#
# COMPACT_ATOMS: atom_id res chain seq x y z
N MET A 1 13.84 30.40 27.80
CA MET A 1 13.98 29.24 26.88
C MET A 1 13.22 28.02 27.40
N ALA A 2 13.33 27.70 28.69
CA ALA A 2 12.60 26.59 29.33
C ALA A 2 11.06 26.71 29.25
N ASP A 3 10.48 27.91 29.39
CA ASP A 3 9.02 28.07 29.33
C ASP A 3 8.44 27.89 27.92
N LYS A 4 9.19 28.32 26.89
CA LYS A 4 8.83 28.02 25.48
C LYS A 4 8.93 26.53 25.18
N LEU A 5 9.93 25.85 25.75
CA LEU A 5 10.10 24.40 25.61
C LEU A 5 8.96 23.63 26.30
N LYS A 6 8.58 24.01 27.52
CA LYS A 6 7.43 23.42 28.23
C LYS A 6 6.11 23.68 27.51
N GLY A 7 5.90 24.90 27.01
CA GLY A 7 4.72 25.23 26.21
C GLY A 7 4.62 24.39 24.93
N ALA A 8 5.72 24.28 24.19
CA ALA A 8 5.77 23.43 22.98
C ALA A 8 5.53 21.95 23.30
N LEU A 9 6.09 21.43 24.40
CA LEU A 9 5.87 20.05 24.83
C LEU A 9 4.41 19.77 25.22
N HIS A 10 3.74 20.71 25.88
CA HIS A 10 2.31 20.56 26.20
C HIS A 10 1.43 20.61 24.95
N GLU A 11 1.69 21.54 24.04
CA GLU A 11 0.97 21.61 22.76
C GLU A 11 1.16 20.34 21.94
N GLU A 12 2.38 19.79 21.91
CA GLU A 12 2.68 18.53 21.22
C GLU A 12 1.99 17.33 21.89
N ALA A 13 1.94 17.30 23.22
CA ALA A 13 1.24 16.25 23.98
C ALA A 13 -0.28 16.29 23.75
N ASP A 14 -0.89 17.49 23.75
CA ASP A 14 -2.32 17.67 23.50
C ASP A 14 -2.67 17.30 22.06
N ASN A 15 -1.84 17.70 21.09
CA ASN A 15 -1.99 17.31 19.70
C ASN A 15 -1.85 15.78 19.53
N PHE A 16 -0.86 15.15 20.17
CA PHE A 16 -0.70 13.70 20.15
C PHE A 16 -1.93 12.99 20.72
N LYS A 17 -2.46 13.46 21.85
CA LYS A 17 -3.67 12.91 22.46
C LYS A 17 -4.88 13.05 21.54
N ALA A 18 -5.04 14.21 20.89
CA ALA A 18 -6.11 14.44 19.91
C ALA A 18 -6.00 13.50 18.70
N VAL A 19 -4.79 13.29 18.17
CA VAL A 19 -4.53 12.36 17.07
C VAL A 19 -4.79 10.92 17.49
N ALA A 20 -4.30 10.50 18.66
CA ALA A 20 -4.51 9.16 19.20
C ALA A 20 -5.99 8.85 19.42
N HIS A 21 -6.73 9.80 20.00
CA HIS A 21 -8.18 9.71 20.15
C HIS A 21 -8.88 9.61 18.78
N GLY A 22 -8.49 10.45 17.82
CA GLY A 22 -9.00 10.41 16.44
C GLY A 22 -8.77 9.06 15.75
N ILE A 23 -7.61 8.42 15.96
CA ILE A 23 -7.31 7.08 15.46
C ILE A 23 -8.23 6.04 16.10
N ALA A 24 -8.33 6.06 17.43
CA ALA A 24 -9.14 5.10 18.19
C ALA A 24 -10.62 5.14 17.77
N VAL A 25 -11.20 6.35 17.70
CA VAL A 25 -12.61 6.56 17.35
C VAL A 25 -12.89 6.20 15.90
N SER A 26 -11.94 6.43 14.98
CA SER A 26 -12.16 6.14 13.56
C SER A 26 -12.39 4.65 13.26
N GLY A 27 -11.83 3.75 14.08
CA GLY A 27 -11.83 2.31 13.83
C GLY A 27 -11.11 1.87 12.54
N ALA A 28 -10.46 2.80 11.83
CA ALA A 28 -9.94 2.55 10.49
C ALA A 28 -8.75 1.57 10.47
N TYR A 29 -8.03 1.49 11.59
CA TYR A 29 -6.92 0.56 11.80
C TYR A 29 -7.33 -0.93 11.74
N LEU A 30 -8.63 -1.24 11.84
CA LEU A 30 -9.15 -2.60 11.71
C LEU A 30 -9.27 -3.07 10.26
N TYR A 31 -9.36 -2.15 9.30
CA TYR A 31 -9.61 -2.51 7.90
C TYR A 31 -8.47 -3.27 7.21
N PRO A 32 -7.17 -3.02 7.50
CA PRO A 32 -6.10 -3.89 6.99
C PRO A 32 -6.30 -5.36 7.38
N VAL A 33 -6.70 -5.63 8.63
CA VAL A 33 -7.02 -6.99 9.10
C VAL A 33 -8.26 -7.55 8.41
N LYS A 34 -9.34 -6.76 8.31
CA LYS A 34 -10.54 -7.15 7.55
C LYS A 34 -10.20 -7.44 6.09
N GLY A 35 -9.25 -6.71 5.51
CA GLY A 35 -8.75 -6.90 4.15
C GLY A 35 -8.08 -8.24 3.97
N ILE A 36 -7.23 -8.67 4.92
CA ILE A 36 -6.61 -10.00 4.93
C ILE A 36 -7.69 -11.09 4.95
N LEU A 37 -8.64 -11.00 5.89
CA LEU A 37 -9.72 -11.98 6.01
C LEU A 37 -10.59 -12.01 4.75
N PHE A 38 -11.00 -10.86 4.23
CA PHE A 38 -11.83 -10.79 3.04
C PHE A 38 -11.10 -11.34 1.82
N PHE A 39 -9.83 -11.01 1.64
CA PHE A 39 -9.01 -11.50 0.55
C PHE A 39 -8.84 -13.03 0.62
N SER A 40 -8.67 -13.62 1.80
CA SER A 40 -8.54 -15.08 1.93
C SER A 40 -9.84 -15.83 1.59
N TYR A 41 -11.00 -15.27 1.93
CA TYR A 41 -12.30 -15.88 1.59
C TYR A 41 -12.75 -15.66 0.13
N HIS A 42 -12.25 -14.63 -0.57
CA HIS A 42 -12.68 -14.28 -1.92
C HIS A 42 -11.61 -14.63 -2.97
N LYS A 43 -11.61 -15.88 -3.44
CA LYS A 43 -10.64 -16.41 -4.41
C LYS A 43 -10.55 -15.62 -5.72
N ASP A 44 -11.64 -14.98 -6.14
CA ASP A 44 -11.65 -14.13 -7.34
C ASP A 44 -10.64 -12.98 -7.25
N LEU A 45 -10.39 -12.47 -6.04
CA LEU A 45 -9.45 -11.37 -5.79
C LEU A 45 -7.98 -11.78 -5.93
N TRP A 46 -7.68 -13.09 -5.98
CA TRP A 46 -6.29 -13.57 -6.12
C TRP A 46 -5.79 -13.50 -7.56
N ARG A 47 -6.71 -13.41 -8.52
CA ARG A 47 -6.38 -13.41 -9.95
C ARG A 47 -5.40 -12.28 -10.33
N PRO A 48 -5.60 -11.00 -9.93
CA PRO A 48 -4.64 -9.94 -10.21
C PRO A 48 -3.26 -10.20 -9.61
N PHE A 49 -3.21 -10.69 -8.36
CA PHE A 49 -1.97 -11.05 -7.67
C PHE A 49 -1.20 -12.15 -8.43
N ILE A 50 -1.86 -13.27 -8.72
CA ILE A 50 -1.24 -14.41 -9.40
C ILE A 50 -0.80 -14.04 -10.82
N SER A 51 -1.60 -13.22 -11.53
CA SER A 51 -1.28 -12.79 -12.90
C SER A 51 0.03 -12.00 -13.02
N ARG A 52 0.48 -11.38 -11.92
CA ARG A 52 1.73 -10.61 -11.87
C ARG A 52 2.86 -11.33 -11.16
N ALA A 53 2.61 -12.50 -10.55
CA ALA A 53 3.61 -13.24 -9.78
C ALA A 53 4.88 -13.54 -10.60
N VAL A 54 4.72 -14.04 -11.83
CA VAL A 54 5.86 -14.37 -12.71
C VAL A 54 6.70 -13.12 -13.03
N GLN A 55 6.06 -11.99 -13.32
CA GLN A 55 6.76 -10.74 -13.62
C GLN A 55 7.51 -10.20 -12.39
N THR A 56 6.91 -10.29 -11.22
CA THR A 56 7.53 -9.88 -9.96
C THR A 56 8.73 -10.77 -9.60
N ILE A 57 8.59 -12.10 -9.76
CA ILE A 57 9.69 -13.05 -9.54
C ILE A 57 10.84 -12.79 -10.52
N GLY A 58 10.54 -12.60 -11.81
CA GLY A 58 11.54 -12.28 -12.82
C GLY A 58 12.27 -10.97 -12.54
N LEU A 59 11.54 -9.93 -12.13
CA LEU A 59 12.11 -8.66 -11.69
C LEU A 59 13.03 -8.84 -10.47
N GLY A 60 12.58 -9.59 -9.46
CA GLY A 60 13.37 -9.86 -8.26
C GLY A 60 14.66 -10.61 -8.58
N LEU A 61 14.60 -11.66 -9.39
CA LEU A 61 15.80 -12.38 -9.84
C LEU A 61 16.75 -11.46 -10.61
N GLY A 62 16.24 -10.65 -11.54
CA GLY A 62 17.07 -9.70 -12.31
C GLY A 62 17.77 -8.67 -11.41
N VAL A 63 17.04 -8.06 -10.47
CA VAL A 63 17.58 -7.09 -9.52
C VAL A 63 18.62 -7.75 -8.61
N THR A 64 18.31 -8.90 -8.02
CA THR A 64 19.23 -9.62 -7.14
C THR A 64 20.50 -10.02 -7.87
N THR A 65 20.40 -10.58 -9.09
CA THR A 65 21.58 -10.93 -9.89
C THR A 65 22.44 -9.70 -10.20
N ALA A 66 21.83 -8.59 -10.62
CA ALA A 66 22.56 -7.35 -10.87
C ALA A 66 23.24 -6.82 -9.61
N MET A 67 22.55 -6.81 -8.47
CA MET A 67 23.11 -6.36 -7.21
C MET A 67 24.29 -7.23 -6.76
N PHE A 68 24.15 -8.55 -6.78
CA PHE A 68 25.26 -9.44 -6.47
C PHE A 68 26.45 -9.25 -7.42
N PHE A 69 26.20 -9.02 -8.71
CA PHE A 69 27.29 -8.79 -9.67
C PHE A 69 28.06 -7.49 -9.38
N PHE A 70 27.36 -6.39 -9.11
CA PHE A 70 28.00 -5.07 -8.97
C PHE A 70 28.45 -4.73 -7.55
N THR A 71 27.74 -5.18 -6.51
CA THR A 71 27.96 -4.71 -5.13
C THR A 71 28.60 -5.75 -4.23
N TYR A 72 28.37 -7.05 -4.45
CA TYR A 72 28.82 -8.10 -3.51
C TYR A 72 30.33 -8.08 -3.27
N VAL A 73 31.15 -8.09 -4.33
CA VAL A 73 32.61 -8.15 -4.18
C VAL A 73 33.16 -6.88 -3.50
N PRO A 74 32.81 -5.65 -3.95
CA PRO A 74 33.21 -4.44 -3.22
C PRO A 74 32.73 -4.41 -1.77
N GLN A 75 31.49 -4.81 -1.50
CA GLN A 75 30.89 -4.77 -0.17
C GLN A 75 31.51 -5.79 0.78
N ALA A 76 31.74 -7.02 0.32
CA ALA A 76 32.44 -8.05 1.07
C ALA A 76 33.89 -7.65 1.38
N ALA A 77 34.59 -7.03 0.41
CA ALA A 77 35.95 -6.55 0.62
C ALA A 77 36.01 -5.48 1.72
N ILE A 78 35.13 -4.47 1.67
CA ILE A 78 35.05 -3.43 2.70
C ILE A 78 34.68 -4.04 4.06
N MET A 79 33.69 -4.92 4.12
CA MET A 79 33.25 -5.55 5.37
C MET A 79 34.30 -6.50 5.96
N THR A 80 35.21 -7.03 5.17
CA THR A 80 36.29 -7.91 5.68
C THR A 80 37.18 -7.16 6.67
N PHE A 81 37.40 -5.85 6.45
CA PHE A 81 38.18 -5.01 7.37
C PHE A 81 37.47 -4.76 8.71
N THR A 82 36.13 -4.68 8.71
CA THR A 82 35.35 -4.32 9.91
C THR A 82 34.82 -5.53 10.67
N SER A 83 34.46 -6.59 9.94
CA SER A 83 33.68 -7.73 10.45
C SER A 83 34.44 -9.06 10.36
N GLY A 84 35.66 -9.05 9.83
CA GLY A 84 36.56 -10.21 9.82
C GLY A 84 36.11 -11.34 8.86
N PRO A 85 36.47 -12.60 9.16
CA PRO A 85 36.29 -13.73 8.24
C PRO A 85 34.84 -14.05 7.83
N LEU A 86 33.84 -13.60 8.62
CA LEU A 86 32.42 -13.79 8.32
C LEU A 86 31.83 -12.71 7.40
N ALA A 87 32.63 -11.71 7.02
CA ALA A 87 32.19 -10.61 6.16
C ALA A 87 31.51 -11.03 4.86
N PRO A 88 31.92 -12.08 4.13
CA PRO A 88 31.23 -12.50 2.91
C PRO A 88 29.78 -12.94 3.15
N ILE A 89 29.47 -13.53 4.31
CA ILE A 89 28.10 -13.95 4.68
C ILE A 89 27.26 -12.72 5.01
N SER A 90 27.79 -11.82 5.84
CA SER A 90 27.10 -10.58 6.20
C SER A 90 26.84 -9.69 4.98
N ALA A 91 27.81 -9.58 4.08
CA ALA A 91 27.67 -8.87 2.81
C ALA A 91 26.57 -9.50 1.95
N ALA A 92 26.53 -10.83 1.83
CA ALA A 92 25.45 -11.50 1.09
C ALA A 92 24.06 -11.19 1.65
N LEU A 93 23.90 -11.19 2.98
CA LEU A 93 22.62 -10.85 3.63
C LEU A 93 22.21 -9.39 3.40
N LEU A 94 23.17 -8.45 3.47
CA LEU A 94 22.93 -7.05 3.18
C LEU A 94 22.52 -6.83 1.73
N VAL A 95 23.26 -7.41 0.77
CA VAL A 95 22.93 -7.34 -0.66
C VAL A 95 21.53 -7.92 -0.94
N LEU A 96 21.15 -9.01 -0.28
CA LEU A 96 19.79 -9.57 -0.39
C LEU A 96 18.72 -8.59 0.13
N SER A 97 18.96 -7.94 1.27
CA SER A 97 18.03 -6.96 1.86
C SER A 97 17.89 -5.70 0.98
N GLU A 98 19.00 -5.19 0.46
CA GLU A 98 19.06 -4.06 -0.48
C GLU A 98 18.32 -4.41 -1.78
N SER A 99 18.58 -5.60 -2.34
CA SER A 99 17.91 -6.11 -3.54
C SER A 99 16.40 -6.24 -3.34
N SER A 100 15.97 -6.76 -2.18
CA SER A 100 14.55 -6.89 -1.84
C SER A 100 13.87 -5.52 -1.75
N THR A 101 14.54 -4.53 -1.17
CA THR A 101 14.03 -3.15 -1.08
C THR A 101 13.84 -2.55 -2.46
N ILE A 102 14.84 -2.68 -3.34
CA ILE A 102 14.77 -2.20 -4.73
C ILE A 102 13.67 -2.94 -5.50
N THR A 103 13.62 -4.26 -5.38
CA THR A 103 12.60 -5.10 -6.03
C THR A 103 11.20 -4.68 -5.61
N ASN A 104 10.96 -4.48 -4.31
CA ASN A 104 9.66 -4.07 -3.80
C ASN A 104 9.24 -2.70 -4.34
N LEU A 105 10.18 -1.75 -4.40
CA LEU A 105 9.93 -0.42 -4.94
C LEU A 105 9.56 -0.50 -6.43
N LEU A 106 10.37 -1.20 -7.24
CA LEU A 106 10.14 -1.33 -8.67
C LEU A 106 8.89 -2.15 -8.99
N ALA A 107 8.64 -3.24 -8.27
CA ALA A 107 7.46 -4.08 -8.45
C ALA A 107 6.19 -3.27 -8.20
N ARG A 108 6.12 -2.50 -7.12
CA ARG A 108 4.96 -1.67 -6.79
C ARG A 108 4.70 -0.59 -7.82
N SER A 109 5.76 0.12 -8.23
CA SER A 109 5.63 1.25 -9.17
C SER A 109 5.27 0.80 -10.59
N PHE A 110 5.85 -0.30 -11.07
CA PHE A 110 5.76 -0.66 -12.49
C PHE A 110 4.94 -1.92 -12.78
N VAL A 111 5.01 -2.94 -11.91
CA VAL A 111 4.44 -4.26 -12.18
C VAL A 111 3.05 -4.41 -11.55
N LEU A 112 2.89 -3.93 -10.32
CA LEU A 112 1.73 -4.23 -9.47
C LEU A 112 0.68 -3.13 -9.44
N ALA A 113 0.99 -1.89 -9.86
CA ALA A 113 0.05 -0.76 -9.77
C ALA A 113 -1.34 -1.06 -10.39
N ASP A 114 -1.36 -1.65 -11.59
CA ASP A 114 -2.62 -2.04 -12.25
C ASP A 114 -3.31 -3.19 -11.50
N ALA A 115 -2.55 -4.17 -11.00
CA ALA A 115 -3.11 -5.30 -10.28
C ALA A 115 -3.69 -4.90 -8.92
N LEU A 116 -3.05 -3.98 -8.20
CA LEU A 116 -3.57 -3.39 -6.96
C LEU A 116 -4.85 -2.61 -7.23
N THR A 117 -4.90 -1.85 -8.32
CA THR A 117 -6.12 -1.16 -8.77
C THR A 117 -7.23 -2.15 -9.10
N ASP A 118 -6.92 -3.24 -9.80
CA ASP A 118 -7.89 -4.30 -10.11
C ASP A 118 -8.41 -5.01 -8.85
N THR A 119 -7.55 -5.22 -7.84
CA THR A 119 -7.95 -5.79 -6.55
C THR A 119 -8.84 -4.82 -5.76
N PHE A 120 -8.53 -3.52 -5.77
CA PHE A 120 -9.36 -2.48 -5.14
C PHE A 120 -10.74 -2.40 -5.80
N ASP A 121 -10.78 -2.20 -7.12
CA ASP A 121 -12.01 -2.10 -7.90
C ASP A 121 -12.83 -3.39 -7.82
N GLY A 122 -12.17 -4.56 -7.87
CA GLY A 122 -12.81 -5.86 -7.73
C GLY A 122 -13.46 -6.05 -6.37
N THR A 123 -12.86 -5.52 -5.31
CA THR A 123 -13.45 -5.53 -3.96
C THR A 123 -14.69 -4.64 -3.90
N LEU A 124 -14.64 -3.43 -4.49
CA LEU A 124 -15.82 -2.56 -4.58
C LEU A 124 -16.97 -3.23 -5.34
N VAL A 125 -16.68 -3.88 -6.47
CA VAL A 125 -17.68 -4.65 -7.25
C VAL A 125 -18.24 -5.80 -6.41
N ALA A 126 -17.38 -6.55 -5.70
CA ALA A 126 -17.81 -7.64 -4.81
C ALA A 126 -18.73 -7.16 -3.67
N ARG A 127 -18.57 -5.90 -3.25
CA ARG A 127 -19.40 -5.25 -2.22
C ARG A 127 -20.62 -4.51 -2.78
N GLY A 128 -20.89 -4.61 -4.09
CA GLY A 128 -22.07 -4.05 -4.73
C GLY A 128 -21.88 -2.64 -5.31
N HIS A 129 -20.71 -2.02 -5.18
CA HIS A 129 -20.44 -0.66 -5.67
C HIS A 129 -20.01 -0.63 -7.15
N THR A 130 -20.72 -1.38 -8.01
CA THR A 130 -20.39 -1.50 -9.44
C THR A 130 -20.53 -0.16 -10.17
N GLU A 131 -21.55 0.64 -9.83
CA GLU A 131 -21.79 1.94 -10.44
C GLU A 131 -20.67 2.94 -10.15
N LEU A 132 -20.09 2.89 -8.95
CA LEU A 132 -18.96 3.73 -8.59
C LEU A 132 -17.73 3.38 -9.44
N VAL A 133 -17.46 2.09 -9.61
CA VAL A 133 -16.33 1.60 -10.41
C VAL A 133 -16.54 1.89 -11.90
N ALA A 134 -17.78 1.83 -12.40
CA ALA A 134 -18.13 2.15 -13.78
C ALA A 134 -17.76 3.58 -14.21
N LYS A 135 -17.64 4.52 -13.25
CA LYS A 135 -17.16 5.89 -13.52
C LYS A 135 -15.69 5.96 -13.96
N GLY A 136 -14.86 5.00 -13.52
CA GLY A 136 -13.41 5.01 -13.78
C GLY A 136 -12.93 3.95 -14.77
N ARG A 137 -13.77 2.98 -15.12
CA ARG A 137 -13.43 1.88 -16.04
C ARG A 137 -14.66 1.22 -16.62
N GLN A 138 -14.47 0.49 -17.72
CA GLN A 138 -15.53 -0.34 -18.29
C GLN A 138 -15.85 -1.52 -17.36
N ILE A 139 -17.14 -1.86 -17.24
CA ILE A 139 -17.62 -3.06 -16.56
C ILE A 139 -18.26 -3.98 -17.61
N LYS A 140 -17.85 -5.25 -17.62
CA LYS A 140 -18.45 -6.27 -18.48
C LYS A 140 -19.78 -6.74 -17.89
N ALA A 141 -20.76 -6.95 -18.77
CA ALA A 141 -22.10 -7.41 -18.40
C ALA A 141 -22.11 -8.83 -17.82
N SER A 142 -21.15 -9.69 -18.21
CA SER A 142 -21.05 -11.08 -17.76
C SER A 142 -19.63 -11.41 -17.30
N GLY A 143 -19.53 -12.21 -16.23
CA GLY A 143 -18.29 -12.72 -15.66
C GLY A 143 -18.55 -13.50 -14.37
N GLY A 144 -17.91 -14.65 -14.21
CA GLY A 144 -18.13 -15.57 -13.08
C GLY A 144 -17.67 -15.07 -11.71
N GLY A 145 -17.12 -13.85 -11.61
CA GLY A 145 -16.63 -13.25 -10.38
C GLY A 145 -16.35 -11.74 -10.49
N ALA A 146 -16.22 -11.04 -9.38
CA ALA A 146 -16.13 -9.57 -9.33
C ALA A 146 -14.97 -9.00 -10.17
N VAL A 147 -13.77 -9.59 -10.07
CA VAL A 147 -12.59 -9.19 -10.85
C VAL A 147 -12.76 -9.49 -12.34
N SER A 148 -13.43 -10.60 -12.69
CA SER A 148 -13.60 -10.98 -14.10
C SER A 148 -14.48 -10.01 -14.89
N ARG A 149 -15.37 -9.30 -14.19
CA ARG A 149 -16.25 -8.27 -14.75
C ARG A 149 -15.51 -6.96 -14.99
N LEU A 150 -14.29 -6.80 -14.48
CA LEU A 150 -13.50 -5.60 -14.71
C LEU A 150 -13.01 -5.54 -16.17
N GLY A 151 -13.33 -4.45 -16.86
CA GLY A 151 -12.88 -4.14 -18.20
C GLY A 151 -11.67 -3.20 -18.20
N ARG A 152 -11.41 -2.53 -19.33
CA ARG A 152 -10.28 -1.61 -19.46
C ARG A 152 -10.46 -0.37 -18.57
N LEU A 153 -9.38 0.06 -17.92
CA LEU A 153 -9.32 1.32 -17.18
C LEU A 153 -9.46 2.49 -18.17
N LEU A 154 -10.42 3.38 -17.91
CA LEU A 154 -10.59 4.62 -18.70
C LEU A 154 -9.63 5.69 -18.19
N ASN A 155 -9.58 5.84 -16.86
CA ASN A 155 -8.67 6.75 -16.19
C ASN A 155 -7.61 5.93 -15.43
N ARG A 156 -6.34 6.09 -15.82
CA ARG A 156 -5.22 5.47 -15.12
C ARG A 156 -5.05 6.16 -13.74
N PRO A 157 -4.78 5.40 -12.66
CA PRO A 157 -4.56 5.99 -11.36
C PRO A 157 -3.32 6.88 -11.37
N LEU A 158 -3.40 8.03 -10.68
CA LEU A 158 -2.28 8.97 -10.50
C LEU A 158 -1.08 8.35 -9.75
N GLU A 159 -1.26 7.19 -9.12
CA GLU A 159 -0.24 6.47 -8.33
C GLU A 159 0.97 6.02 -9.15
N ARG A 160 0.83 5.81 -10.46
CA ARG A 160 1.95 5.35 -11.31
C ARG A 160 3.12 6.35 -11.35
N MET A 161 2.88 7.62 -11.04
CA MET A 161 3.87 8.69 -11.17
C MET A 161 4.52 9.14 -9.85
N ARG A 162 4.15 8.55 -8.70
CA ARG A 162 4.72 8.96 -7.41
C ARG A 162 5.36 7.77 -6.72
N PRO A 163 6.71 7.63 -6.74
CA PRO A 163 7.37 6.70 -5.83
C PRO A 163 6.97 7.09 -4.41
N SER A 164 6.27 6.20 -3.73
CA SER A 164 5.76 6.43 -2.39
C SER A 164 6.96 6.52 -1.43
N ALA A 165 7.31 7.73 -1.00
CA ALA A 165 8.19 7.91 0.14
C ALA A 165 7.53 7.29 1.38
N LEU A 166 8.23 6.35 1.98
CA LEU A 166 7.80 5.48 3.07
C LEU A 166 7.22 6.30 4.26
N GLY A 167 6.04 5.91 4.76
CA GLY A 167 5.55 6.28 6.10
C GLY A 167 4.44 7.34 6.18
N LYS A 168 4.61 8.56 5.63
CA LYS A 168 3.67 9.67 5.91
C LYS A 168 2.42 9.74 5.04
N LYS A 169 2.33 8.98 3.96
CA LYS A 169 1.22 9.07 2.99
C LYS A 169 0.50 7.76 2.72
N THR A 170 0.84 6.67 3.40
CA THR A 170 0.28 5.33 3.15
C THR A 170 -1.24 5.30 3.27
N GLY A 171 -1.81 5.98 4.27
CA GLY A 171 -3.25 6.07 4.47
C GLY A 171 -4.00 6.73 3.31
N PRO A 172 -3.74 8.01 3.01
CA PRO A 172 -4.41 8.70 1.91
C PRO A 172 -4.13 8.08 0.54
N VAL A 173 -2.93 7.51 0.34
CA VAL A 173 -2.54 6.82 -0.90
C VAL A 173 -3.48 5.64 -1.17
N ALA A 174 -3.78 4.82 -0.15
CA ALA A 174 -4.66 3.67 -0.30
C ALA A 174 -6.09 4.01 -0.77
N HIS A 175 -6.55 5.27 -0.64
CA HIS A 175 -7.85 5.75 -1.14
C HIS A 175 -7.75 6.60 -2.41
N LEU A 176 -6.58 6.77 -3.01
CA LEU A 176 -6.45 7.56 -4.25
C LEU A 176 -7.37 7.05 -5.35
N ARG A 177 -7.48 5.72 -5.50
CA ARG A 177 -8.42 5.12 -6.44
C ARG A 177 -9.87 5.49 -6.13
N TYR A 178 -10.28 5.42 -4.87
CA TYR A 178 -11.62 5.82 -4.45
C TYR A 178 -11.91 7.30 -4.74
N PHE A 179 -11.00 8.21 -4.39
CA PHE A 179 -11.15 9.64 -4.68
C PHE A 179 -11.25 9.91 -6.18
N GLN A 180 -10.48 9.17 -6.99
CA GLN A 180 -10.56 9.23 -8.45
C GLN A 180 -11.94 8.78 -8.95
N LEU A 181 -12.50 7.68 -8.43
CA LEU A 181 -13.84 7.21 -8.80
C LEU A 181 -14.95 8.20 -8.38
N LYS A 182 -14.73 8.94 -7.29
CA LYS A 182 -15.61 10.03 -6.86
C LYS A 182 -15.44 11.32 -7.67
N GLY A 183 -14.43 11.41 -8.52
CA GLY A 183 -14.12 12.61 -9.31
C GLY A 183 -13.69 13.80 -8.44
N TRP A 184 -13.06 13.56 -7.29
CA TRP A 184 -12.60 14.63 -6.41
C TRP A 184 -11.29 15.24 -6.93
N ASP A 185 -11.20 16.57 -6.88
CA ASP A 185 -9.97 17.29 -7.15
C ASP A 185 -9.00 17.20 -5.95
N GLU A 186 -7.77 17.68 -6.15
CA GLU A 186 -6.71 17.60 -5.14
C GLU A 186 -7.09 18.36 -3.86
N ARG A 187 -7.71 19.53 -3.98
CA ARG A 187 -8.15 20.35 -2.84
C ARG A 187 -9.22 19.65 -2.01
N LYS A 188 -10.29 19.13 -2.64
CA LYS A 188 -11.35 18.42 -1.93
C LYS A 188 -10.83 17.15 -1.27
N ARG A 189 -9.91 16.44 -1.92
CA ARG A 189 -9.22 15.28 -1.33
C ARG A 189 -8.45 15.68 -0.07
N GLU A 190 -7.66 16.74 -0.12
CA GLU A 190 -6.87 17.21 1.02
C GLU A 190 -7.75 17.66 2.18
N GLU A 191 -8.81 18.43 1.91
CA GLU A 191 -9.81 18.82 2.90
C GLU A 191 -10.48 17.60 3.54
N TRP A 192 -10.85 16.60 2.73
CA TRP A 192 -11.42 15.35 3.22
C TRP A 192 -10.45 14.59 4.13
N VAL A 193 -9.21 14.43 3.69
CA VAL A 193 -8.17 13.70 4.44
C VAL A 193 -7.87 14.42 5.75
N LYS A 194 -7.79 15.76 5.74
CA LYS A 194 -7.58 16.56 6.95
C LYS A 194 -8.72 16.39 7.95
N LYS A 195 -9.97 16.41 7.48
CA LYS A 195 -11.15 16.19 8.31
C LYS A 195 -11.19 14.76 8.91
N ASN A 196 -10.69 13.78 8.18
CA ASN A 196 -10.71 12.36 8.57
C ASN A 196 -9.31 11.83 8.94
N GLN A 197 -8.41 12.71 9.42
CA GLN A 197 -7.00 12.41 9.61
C GLN A 197 -6.77 11.22 10.56
N GLY A 198 -7.59 11.09 11.60
CA GLY A 198 -7.53 9.96 12.53
C GLY A 198 -7.67 8.61 11.82
N GLY A 199 -8.65 8.51 10.91
CA GLY A 199 -8.87 7.29 10.12
C GLY A 199 -7.73 6.99 9.17
N TYR A 200 -7.28 7.99 8.40
CA TYR A 200 -6.18 7.79 7.46
C TYR A 200 -4.86 7.47 8.15
N THR A 201 -4.59 8.09 9.31
CA THR A 201 -3.41 7.78 10.11
C THR A 201 -3.50 6.36 10.67
N GLY A 202 -4.62 5.99 11.27
CA GLY A 202 -4.84 4.66 11.85
C GLY A 202 -4.72 3.54 10.83
N PHE A 203 -5.41 3.68 9.70
CA PHE A 203 -5.30 2.75 8.58
C PHE A 203 -3.85 2.66 8.08
N GLY A 204 -3.22 3.81 7.83
CA GLY A 204 -1.85 3.89 7.31
C GLY A 204 -0.82 3.22 8.22
N MET A 205 -0.93 3.40 9.55
CA MET A 205 -0.07 2.75 10.54
C MET A 205 -0.25 1.23 10.52
N ALA A 206 -1.49 0.74 10.59
CA ALA A 206 -1.75 -0.70 10.58
C ALA A 206 -1.33 -1.36 9.25
N ALA A 207 -1.63 -0.73 8.12
CA ALA A 207 -1.19 -1.19 6.80
C ALA A 207 0.35 -1.24 6.70
N PHE A 208 1.04 -0.21 7.20
CA PHE A 208 2.49 -0.14 7.22
C PHE A 208 3.11 -1.27 8.06
N LEU A 209 2.56 -1.57 9.25
CA LEU A 209 3.06 -2.66 10.10
C LEU A 209 3.03 -4.01 9.39
N PHE A 210 1.97 -4.31 8.63
CA PHE A 210 1.93 -5.54 7.82
C PHE A 210 2.95 -5.51 6.69
N GLU A 211 3.14 -4.38 6.02
CA GLU A 211 4.10 -4.25 4.93
C GLU A 211 5.56 -4.27 5.39
N MET A 212 5.84 -4.09 6.68
CA MET A 212 7.17 -4.30 7.27
C MET A 212 7.57 -5.77 7.35
N ILE A 213 6.62 -6.71 7.24
CA ILE A 213 6.92 -8.14 7.30
C ILE A 213 7.74 -8.53 6.06
N PRO A 214 9.00 -8.98 6.23
CA PRO A 214 9.85 -9.37 5.11
C PRO A 214 9.20 -10.47 4.27
N PHE A 215 9.46 -10.46 2.96
CA PHE A 215 8.95 -11.42 1.96
C PHE A 215 7.42 -11.42 1.75
N ALA A 216 6.63 -11.02 2.74
CA ALA A 216 5.17 -10.93 2.66
C ALA A 216 4.66 -9.53 2.30
N SER A 217 5.52 -8.52 2.30
CA SER A 217 5.15 -7.11 2.08
C SER A 217 4.32 -6.89 0.80
N LEU A 218 4.68 -7.52 -0.32
CA LEU A 218 3.93 -7.42 -1.57
C LEU A 218 2.54 -8.04 -1.46
N MET A 219 2.40 -9.20 -0.81
CA MET A 219 1.08 -9.80 -0.56
C MET A 219 0.23 -8.88 0.32
N PHE A 220 0.82 -8.30 1.37
CA PHE A 220 0.11 -7.38 2.25
C PHE A 220 -0.33 -6.09 1.54
N SER A 221 0.35 -5.66 0.47
CA SER A 221 -0.13 -4.55 -0.35
C SER A 221 -1.47 -4.86 -1.04
N PHE A 222 -1.70 -6.11 -1.46
CA PHE A 222 -2.98 -6.54 -2.02
C PHE A 222 -4.06 -6.60 -0.93
N THR A 223 -3.77 -7.16 0.24
CA THR A 223 -4.74 -7.21 1.34
C THR A 223 -5.07 -5.82 1.89
N ASN A 224 -4.09 -4.90 1.88
CA ASN A 224 -4.30 -3.49 2.23
C ASN A 224 -5.18 -2.80 1.18
N ALA A 225 -5.00 -3.07 -0.11
CA ALA A 225 -5.90 -2.57 -1.16
C ALA A 225 -7.34 -3.06 -0.97
N VAL A 226 -7.54 -4.33 -0.60
CA VAL A 226 -8.86 -4.86 -0.22
C VAL A 226 -9.39 -4.14 1.02
N GLY A 227 -8.60 -4.01 2.07
CA GLY A 227 -8.98 -3.32 3.30
C GLY A 227 -9.41 -1.88 3.05
N ALA A 228 -8.68 -1.15 2.22
CA ALA A 228 -9.02 0.19 1.79
C ALA A 228 -10.33 0.22 0.99
N ALA A 229 -10.56 -0.71 0.07
CA ALA A 229 -11.83 -0.80 -0.65
C ALA A 229 -13.02 -1.16 0.26
N LEU A 230 -12.82 -2.00 1.28
CA LEU A 230 -13.83 -2.28 2.31
C LEU A 230 -14.13 -1.02 3.14
N TRP A 231 -13.12 -0.22 3.46
CA TRP A 231 -13.32 1.04 4.16
C TRP A 231 -14.08 2.04 3.30
N ALA A 232 -13.70 2.19 2.04
CA ALA A 232 -14.42 3.02 1.06
C ALA A 232 -15.89 2.57 0.88
N THR A 233 -16.15 1.27 0.87
CA THR A 233 -17.51 0.69 0.83
C THR A 233 -18.34 1.16 2.02
N ASP A 234 -17.81 1.03 3.23
CA ASP A 234 -18.53 1.39 4.45
C ASP A 234 -18.69 2.92 4.57
N MET A 235 -17.73 3.71 4.03
CA MET A 235 -17.85 5.15 3.88
C MET A 235 -18.96 5.56 2.90
N GLU A 236 -19.06 4.92 1.73
CA GLU A 236 -20.12 5.22 0.75
C GLU A 236 -21.50 4.95 1.35
N LYS A 237 -21.66 3.85 2.09
CA LYS A 237 -22.92 3.51 2.76
C LYS A 237 -23.32 4.53 3.82
N ALA A 238 -22.35 5.14 4.51
CA ALA A 238 -22.63 6.16 5.51
C ALA A 238 -22.94 7.55 4.91
N MET A 239 -22.66 7.77 3.62
CA MET A 239 -22.96 9.02 2.90
C MET A 239 -24.28 8.99 2.14
N GLN A 240 -24.90 7.81 2.02
CA GLN A 240 -26.22 7.61 1.40
C GLN A 240 -27.32 7.70 2.46
#